data_AF-A0A1F9MWU8-F1
#
_entry.id   AF-A0A1F9MWU8-F1
#
_cell.length_a   1.000
_cell.length_b   1.000
_cell.length_c   1.000
_cell.angle_alpha   90.00
_cell.angle_beta   90.00
_cell.angle_gamma   90.00
#
_symmetry.space_group_name_H-M   'P 1'
#
loop_
_entity.id
_entity.type
_entity.pdbx_description
1 polymer ?
#
loop_
_entity_poly.entity_id
_entity_poly.type
_entity_poly.pdbx_seq_one_letter_code
_entity_poly.pdbx_strand_id
1 'polypeptide(L)'
;MVVSPNHAKRLPAPQTTEELRVRALALAGHTVAEVAARLQVALPTKPGHSKGFIGSLAELALGADPTARDRPDFPALGVELKTVPVNAVGYPVESTFCCKIAMATADREEWETSRLRQRLHTVLWLPVEKDQLAGLGNRRFGRARLWTPSATQTDLLQADWEDLIGALGAGRVPSAHEGKILQLRPKAANRKGRALSPGDGGTIMALPLGFYLRARFTATILLTPENR
;
A
#
# COMPACT_ATOMS: atom_id res chain seq x y z
N MET A 1 -2.91 3.03 -32.58
CA MET A 1 -2.11 1.82 -32.37
C MET A 1 -1.79 1.72 -30.88
N VAL A 2 -2.30 0.68 -30.21
CA VAL A 2 -2.09 0.44 -28.78
C VAL A 2 -0.81 -0.38 -28.65
N VAL A 3 0.24 0.19 -28.07
CA VAL A 3 1.48 -0.54 -27.80
C VAL A 3 1.16 -1.62 -26.75
N SER A 4 1.41 -2.88 -27.11
CA SER A 4 1.24 -4.01 -26.18
C SER A 4 2.16 -3.85 -24.96
N PRO A 5 1.77 -4.31 -23.74
CA PRO A 5 2.52 -4.08 -22.50
C PRO A 5 3.94 -4.68 -22.45
N ASN A 6 4.37 -5.39 -23.49
CA ASN A 6 5.61 -6.18 -23.54
C ASN A 6 6.89 -5.38 -23.89
N HIS A 7 6.84 -4.05 -23.99
CA HIS A 7 8.02 -3.21 -24.29
C HIS A 7 8.42 -2.25 -23.17
N ALA A 8 7.80 -2.33 -22.00
CA ALA A 8 8.17 -1.46 -20.89
C ALA A 8 9.60 -1.78 -20.41
N LYS A 9 10.46 -0.76 -20.38
CA LYS A 9 11.82 -0.90 -19.86
C LYS A 9 11.75 -1.04 -18.34
N ARG A 10 11.89 -2.26 -17.81
CA ARG A 10 11.97 -2.53 -16.36
C ARG A 10 13.42 -2.47 -15.90
N LEU A 11 13.70 -1.81 -14.78
CA LEU A 11 15.02 -1.91 -14.14
C LEU A 11 15.21 -3.30 -13.50
N PRO A 12 16.43 -3.86 -13.50
CA PRO A 12 16.69 -5.10 -12.77
C PRO A 12 16.40 -4.90 -11.28
N ALA A 13 16.09 -5.98 -10.56
CA ALA A 13 15.84 -5.91 -9.13
C ALA A 13 17.03 -5.27 -8.39
N PRO A 14 16.78 -4.33 -7.45
CA PRO A 14 17.84 -3.73 -6.66
C PRO A 14 18.50 -4.80 -5.77
N GLN A 15 19.82 -4.72 -5.63
CA GLN A 15 20.60 -5.66 -4.84
C GLN A 15 20.75 -5.22 -3.39
N THR A 16 20.61 -3.92 -3.10
CA THR A 16 20.70 -3.37 -1.74
C THR A 16 19.57 -2.38 -1.46
N THR A 17 19.29 -2.16 -0.18
CA THR A 17 18.36 -1.11 0.29
C THR A 17 18.84 0.29 -0.08
N GLU A 18 20.16 0.51 -0.12
CA GLU A 18 20.75 1.78 -0.54
C GLU A 18 20.54 2.05 -2.02
N GLU A 19 20.73 1.03 -2.87
CA GLU A 19 20.41 1.15 -4.30
C GLU A 19 18.92 1.47 -4.52
N LEU A 20 18.03 0.76 -3.83
CA LEU A 20 16.59 1.03 -3.88
C LEU A 20 16.29 2.47 -3.43
N ARG A 21 16.93 2.95 -2.36
CA ARG A 21 16.79 4.33 -1.86
C ARG A 21 17.23 5.35 -2.90
N VAL A 22 18.39 5.16 -3.53
CA VAL A 22 18.91 6.05 -4.57
C VAL A 22 17.95 6.11 -5.77
N ARG A 23 17.45 4.96 -6.24
CA ARG A 23 16.45 4.90 -7.32
C ARG A 23 15.17 5.64 -6.95
N ALA A 24 14.69 5.47 -5.72
CA ALA A 24 13.48 6.14 -5.22
C ALA A 24 13.66 7.65 -5.09
N LEU A 25 14.83 8.11 -4.63
CA LEU A 25 15.17 9.54 -4.58
C LEU A 25 15.21 10.16 -5.99
N ALA A 26 15.68 9.42 -6.99
CA ALA A 26 15.71 9.87 -8.38
C ALA A 26 14.32 10.04 -9.02
N LEU A 27 13.25 9.56 -8.38
CA LEU A 27 11.88 9.83 -8.84
C LEU A 27 11.35 11.18 -8.33
N ALA A 28 11.89 11.70 -7.23
CA ALA A 28 11.36 12.88 -6.57
C ALA A 28 11.38 14.12 -7.51
N GLY A 29 10.28 14.85 -7.54
CA GLY A 29 10.07 16.03 -8.38
C GLY A 29 9.64 15.73 -9.81
N HIS A 30 9.80 14.49 -10.28
CA HIS A 30 9.39 14.09 -11.62
C HIS A 30 7.89 13.83 -11.71
N THR A 31 7.32 14.16 -12.86
CA THR A 31 5.91 13.90 -13.14
C THR A 31 5.69 12.43 -13.50
N VAL A 32 4.47 11.94 -13.27
CA VAL A 32 4.05 10.60 -13.72
C VAL A 32 4.27 10.43 -15.23
N ALA A 33 4.04 11.47 -16.03
CA ALA A 33 4.30 11.46 -17.46
C ALA A 33 5.78 11.29 -17.81
N GLU A 34 6.68 12.02 -17.14
CA GLU A 34 8.13 11.93 -17.36
C GLU A 34 8.70 10.56 -16.99
N VAL A 35 8.19 9.96 -15.90
CA VAL A 35 8.61 8.61 -15.48
C VAL A 35 8.06 7.57 -16.47
N ALA A 36 6.79 7.70 -16.88
CA ALA A 36 6.18 6.81 -17.88
C ALA A 36 6.91 6.86 -19.23
N ALA A 37 7.27 8.05 -19.70
CA ALA A 37 8.02 8.24 -20.94
C ALA A 37 9.40 7.55 -20.88
N ARG A 38 10.14 7.71 -19.77
CA ARG A 38 11.45 7.04 -19.56
C ARG A 38 11.36 5.52 -19.61
N LEU A 39 10.26 4.96 -19.15
CA LEU A 39 10.00 3.51 -19.11
C LEU A 39 9.25 3.01 -20.35
N GLN A 40 8.95 3.89 -21.30
CA GLN A 40 8.18 3.60 -22.52
C GLN A 40 6.77 3.03 -22.22
N VAL A 41 6.13 3.56 -21.17
CA VAL A 41 4.76 3.20 -20.75
C VAL A 41 3.79 4.30 -21.19
N ALA A 42 2.71 3.94 -21.87
CA ALA A 42 1.66 4.89 -22.23
C ALA A 42 0.81 5.27 -21.00
N LEU A 43 0.49 6.56 -20.85
CA LEU A 43 -0.46 7.01 -19.85
C LEU A 43 -1.88 6.51 -20.17
N PRO A 44 -2.67 6.10 -19.17
CA PRO A 44 -4.05 5.70 -19.39
C PRO A 44 -4.89 6.92 -19.77
N THR A 45 -5.66 6.80 -20.84
CA THR A 45 -6.53 7.86 -21.37
C THR A 45 -7.94 7.86 -20.78
N LYS A 46 -8.33 6.77 -20.10
CA LYS A 46 -9.66 6.58 -19.51
C LYS A 46 -9.59 6.61 -17.96
N PRO A 47 -10.46 7.39 -17.28
CA PRO A 47 -10.43 7.55 -15.82
C PRO A 47 -10.47 6.23 -15.03
N GLY A 48 -11.22 5.23 -15.50
CA GLY A 48 -11.36 3.93 -14.82
C GLY A 48 -10.10 3.04 -14.86
N HIS A 49 -9.15 3.31 -15.77
CA HIS A 49 -7.92 2.54 -15.92
C HIS A 49 -6.73 3.17 -15.18
N SER A 50 -6.94 4.28 -14.48
CA SER A 50 -5.91 4.94 -13.66
C SER A 50 -5.66 4.23 -12.32
N LYS A 51 -6.58 3.37 -11.89
CA LYS A 51 -6.50 2.68 -10.59
C LYS A 51 -5.33 1.71 -10.57
N GLY A 52 -4.37 1.96 -9.69
CA GLY A 52 -3.15 1.15 -9.56
C GLY A 52 -2.04 1.49 -10.56
N PHE A 53 -2.29 2.35 -11.56
CA PHE A 53 -1.30 2.70 -12.58
C PHE A 53 -0.02 3.29 -11.97
N ILE A 54 -0.15 4.24 -11.04
CA ILE A 54 0.99 4.88 -10.38
C ILE A 54 1.82 3.85 -9.59
N GLY A 55 1.14 2.90 -8.92
CA GLY A 55 1.81 1.80 -8.21
C GLY A 55 2.62 0.94 -9.16
N SER A 56 2.01 0.46 -10.25
CA SER A 56 2.70 -0.36 -11.26
C SER A 56 3.82 0.40 -11.98
N LEU A 57 3.65 1.71 -12.20
CA LEU A 57 4.72 2.54 -12.76
C LEU A 57 5.90 2.64 -11.79
N ALA A 58 5.64 2.83 -10.50
CA ALA A 58 6.67 2.86 -9.46
C ALA A 58 7.38 1.49 -9.31
N GLU A 59 6.64 0.38 -9.36
CA GLU A 59 7.20 -0.97 -9.39
C GLU A 59 8.19 -1.14 -10.55
N LEU A 60 7.82 -0.73 -11.77
CA LEU A 60 8.70 -0.78 -12.94
C LEU A 60 9.92 0.13 -12.77
N ALA A 61 9.71 1.35 -12.27
CA ALA A 61 10.75 2.36 -12.09
C ALA A 61 11.79 1.97 -11.04
N LEU A 62 11.40 1.18 -10.04
CA LEU A 62 12.26 0.78 -8.93
C LEU A 62 12.82 -0.65 -9.10
N GLY A 63 12.30 -1.41 -10.05
CA GLY A 63 12.70 -2.79 -10.31
C GLY A 63 12.08 -3.80 -9.34
N ALA A 64 10.82 -3.61 -8.95
CA ALA A 64 10.10 -4.60 -8.15
C ALA A 64 9.99 -5.94 -8.90
N ASP A 65 9.86 -7.04 -8.17
CA ASP A 65 9.70 -8.38 -8.73
C ASP A 65 8.22 -8.59 -9.15
N PRO A 66 7.91 -8.77 -10.45
CA PRO A 66 6.52 -8.95 -10.90
C PRO A 66 5.91 -10.28 -10.44
N THR A 67 6.72 -11.20 -9.94
CA THR A 67 6.31 -12.51 -9.43
C THR A 67 6.14 -12.53 -7.91
N ALA A 68 6.35 -11.39 -7.23
CA ALA A 68 6.30 -11.24 -5.78
C ALA A 68 4.90 -11.33 -5.14
N ARG A 69 4.00 -12.17 -5.67
CA ARG A 69 2.59 -12.40 -5.27
C ARG A 69 2.23 -11.95 -3.83
N ASP A 70 2.44 -12.82 -2.85
CA ASP A 70 2.16 -12.53 -1.43
C ASP A 70 3.39 -12.00 -0.66
N ARG A 71 4.55 -11.98 -1.32
CA ARG A 71 5.83 -11.51 -0.78
C ARG A 71 5.93 -9.97 -0.88
N PRO A 72 6.89 -9.34 -0.19
CA PRO A 72 7.18 -7.92 -0.41
C PRO A 72 7.60 -7.66 -1.86
N ASP A 73 7.36 -6.45 -2.37
CA ASP A 73 7.67 -6.07 -3.76
C ASP A 73 9.16 -6.22 -4.13
N PHE A 74 10.04 -6.16 -3.13
CA PHE A 74 11.48 -6.46 -3.25
C PHE A 74 11.83 -7.63 -2.31
N PRO A 75 11.58 -8.90 -2.69
CA PRO A 75 11.70 -10.04 -1.78
C PRO A 75 13.09 -10.22 -1.18
N ALA A 76 14.15 -10.01 -1.98
CA ALA A 76 15.54 -10.14 -1.53
C ALA A 76 15.92 -9.09 -0.46
N LEU A 77 15.21 -7.97 -0.41
CA LEU A 77 15.42 -6.89 0.55
C LEU A 77 14.43 -6.92 1.72
N GLY A 78 13.37 -7.73 1.62
CA GLY A 78 12.26 -7.70 2.57
C GLY A 78 11.48 -6.38 2.58
N VAL A 79 11.50 -5.62 1.48
CA VAL A 79 10.89 -4.28 1.39
C VAL A 79 9.59 -4.32 0.58
N GLU A 80 8.55 -3.75 1.16
CA GLU A 80 7.26 -3.48 0.52
C GLU A 80 7.25 -2.07 -0.09
N LEU A 81 6.68 -1.87 -1.27
CA LEU A 81 6.45 -0.57 -1.89
C LEU A 81 5.01 -0.09 -1.64
N LYS A 82 4.85 1.16 -1.17
CA LYS A 82 3.53 1.78 -1.08
C LYS A 82 3.54 3.19 -1.65
N THR A 83 2.81 3.39 -2.73
CA THR A 83 2.49 4.73 -3.23
C THR A 83 1.38 5.37 -2.42
N VAL A 84 1.54 6.61 -1.98
CA VAL A 84 0.54 7.32 -1.15
C VAL A 84 0.12 8.63 -1.80
N PRO A 85 -1.18 8.86 -2.05
CA PRO A 85 -1.63 10.15 -2.53
C PRO A 85 -1.51 11.20 -1.43
N VAL A 86 -0.87 12.32 -1.72
CA VAL A 86 -0.67 13.45 -0.80
C VAL A 86 -1.19 14.76 -1.39
N ASN A 87 -1.59 15.70 -0.52
CA ASN A 87 -1.92 17.07 -0.94
C ASN A 87 -0.67 17.93 -1.15
N ALA A 88 -0.86 19.21 -1.48
CA ALA A 88 0.21 20.17 -1.75
C ALA A 88 1.21 20.37 -0.59
N VAL A 89 0.84 20.04 0.65
CA VAL A 89 1.73 20.12 1.83
C VAL A 89 2.32 18.76 2.22
N GLY A 90 2.14 17.72 1.39
CA GLY A 90 2.66 16.38 1.63
C GLY A 90 1.81 15.53 2.58
N TYR A 91 0.64 16.00 3.00
CA TYR A 91 -0.24 15.25 3.91
C TYR A 91 -1.02 14.16 3.14
N PRO A 92 -1.02 12.89 3.59
CA PRO A 92 -1.82 11.82 2.97
C PRO A 92 -3.32 12.14 2.95
N VAL A 93 -3.95 12.03 1.78
CA VAL A 93 -5.39 12.34 1.63
C VAL A 93 -6.29 11.10 1.65
N GLU A 94 -5.71 9.91 1.76
CA GLU A 94 -6.43 8.65 1.84
C GLU A 94 -5.77 7.69 2.83
N SER A 95 -6.57 6.74 3.35
CA SER A 95 -6.06 5.59 4.09
C SER A 95 -5.30 4.65 3.15
N THR A 96 -4.16 4.11 3.59
CA THR A 96 -3.34 3.22 2.76
C THR A 96 -3.68 1.75 3.03
N PHE A 97 -3.95 0.99 1.96
CA PHE A 97 -4.19 -0.45 2.06
C PHE A 97 -2.91 -1.22 2.42
N CYS A 98 -3.02 -2.14 3.39
CA CYS A 98 -1.92 -2.99 3.85
C CYS A 98 -2.01 -4.38 3.25
N CYS A 99 -3.04 -5.14 3.63
CA CYS A 99 -3.29 -6.50 3.16
C CYS A 99 -4.77 -6.88 3.32
N LYS A 100 -5.18 -7.93 2.62
CA LYS A 100 -6.51 -8.54 2.82
C LYS A 100 -6.49 -9.38 4.10
N ILE A 101 -7.66 -9.54 4.71
CA ILE A 101 -7.86 -10.46 5.82
C ILE A 101 -8.32 -11.81 5.29
N ALA A 102 -7.69 -12.89 5.75
CA ALA A 102 -8.16 -14.24 5.53
C ALA A 102 -9.30 -14.53 6.51
N MET A 103 -10.51 -14.04 6.18
CA MET A 103 -11.67 -14.05 7.09
C MET A 103 -11.97 -15.44 7.70
N ALA A 104 -11.75 -16.51 6.96
CA ALA A 104 -12.00 -17.89 7.42
C ALA A 104 -11.03 -18.39 8.52
N THR A 105 -9.89 -17.72 8.71
CA THR A 105 -8.85 -18.12 9.65
C THR A 105 -8.34 -16.94 10.48
N ALA A 106 -9.07 -15.82 10.48
CA ALA A 106 -8.64 -14.58 11.11
C ALA A 106 -8.47 -14.74 12.63
N ASP A 107 -9.31 -15.56 13.25
CA ASP A 107 -9.31 -15.91 14.67
C ASP A 107 -8.12 -16.79 15.10
N ARG A 108 -7.39 -17.37 14.14
CA ARG A 108 -6.25 -18.28 14.39
C ARG A 108 -4.89 -17.64 14.11
N GLU A 109 -4.88 -16.43 13.56
CA GLU A 109 -3.66 -15.69 13.29
C GLU A 109 -3.15 -15.08 14.61
N GLU A 110 -1.84 -15.10 14.83
CA GLU A 110 -1.18 -14.41 15.96
C GLU A 110 -0.43 -13.18 15.44
N TRP A 111 -0.30 -12.14 16.25
CA TRP A 111 0.32 -10.88 15.83
C TRP A 111 1.72 -11.08 15.23
N GLU A 112 2.55 -11.89 15.91
CA GLU A 112 3.94 -12.17 15.59
C GLU A 112 4.10 -12.78 14.20
N THR A 113 3.15 -13.63 13.81
CA THR A 113 3.15 -14.31 12.52
C THR A 113 2.21 -13.68 11.51
N SER A 114 1.49 -12.62 11.90
CA SER A 114 0.43 -12.04 11.09
C SER A 114 0.94 -11.48 9.77
N ARG A 115 0.12 -11.61 8.73
CA ARG A 115 0.38 -11.02 7.41
C ARG A 115 0.52 -9.51 7.50
N LEU A 116 -0.24 -8.85 8.38
CA LEU A 116 -0.15 -7.41 8.55
C LEU A 116 1.24 -7.00 9.01
N ARG A 117 1.76 -7.65 10.06
CA ARG A 117 3.10 -7.40 10.59
C ARG A 117 4.17 -7.65 9.53
N GLN A 118 4.07 -8.76 8.79
CA GLN A 118 4.99 -9.08 7.69
C GLN A 118 5.00 -7.99 6.60
N ARG A 119 3.82 -7.50 6.18
CA ARG A 119 3.70 -6.46 5.13
C ARG A 119 4.12 -5.07 5.59
N LEU A 120 4.16 -4.81 6.89
CA LEU A 120 4.56 -3.53 7.47
C LEU A 120 5.96 -3.56 8.09
N HIS A 121 6.67 -4.69 8.03
CA HIS A 121 8.00 -4.85 8.61
C HIS A 121 8.99 -3.82 8.06
N THR A 122 9.05 -3.64 6.73
CA THR A 122 9.84 -2.59 6.10
C THR A 122 9.13 -2.10 4.85
N VAL A 123 8.86 -0.81 4.78
CA VAL A 123 8.07 -0.19 3.71
C VAL A 123 8.82 1.00 3.12
N LEU A 124 8.97 1.00 1.80
CA LEU A 124 9.32 2.17 1.02
C LEU A 124 8.04 2.94 0.68
N TRP A 125 7.82 4.05 1.38
CA TRP A 125 6.72 4.96 1.11
C TRP A 125 7.09 5.93 0.02
N LEU A 126 6.30 5.96 -1.05
CA LEU A 126 6.49 6.86 -2.20
C LEU A 126 5.30 7.81 -2.31
N PRO A 127 5.39 9.04 -1.76
CA PRO A 127 4.31 10.02 -1.88
C PRO A 127 4.14 10.46 -3.34
N VAL A 128 2.89 10.67 -3.75
CA VAL A 128 2.56 11.18 -5.09
C VAL A 128 1.46 12.23 -4.95
N GLU A 129 1.66 13.38 -5.57
CA GLU A 129 0.68 14.46 -5.53
C GLU A 129 -0.68 13.99 -6.04
N LYS A 130 -1.73 14.38 -5.30
CA LYS A 130 -3.11 14.22 -5.72
C LYS A 130 -3.76 15.60 -5.75
N ASP A 131 -3.42 16.37 -6.78
CA ASP A 131 -4.22 17.53 -7.16
C ASP A 131 -5.44 17.05 -7.95
N GLN A 132 -6.61 17.59 -7.61
CA GLN A 132 -7.88 17.28 -8.28
C GLN A 132 -7.98 17.97 -9.64
N LEU A 133 -7.27 19.09 -9.83
CA LEU A 133 -7.24 19.86 -11.07
C LEU A 133 -6.18 19.32 -12.04
N ALA A 134 -5.08 18.79 -11.51
CA ALA A 134 -4.02 18.20 -12.33
C ALA A 134 -4.40 16.79 -12.82
N GLY A 135 -4.33 16.61 -14.15
CA GLY A 135 -4.44 15.28 -14.76
C GLY A 135 -3.37 14.32 -14.24
N LEU A 136 -3.63 13.00 -14.36
CA LEU A 136 -2.76 11.94 -13.85
C LEU A 136 -1.28 12.15 -14.21
N GLY A 137 -0.99 12.53 -15.45
CA GLY A 137 0.36 12.72 -15.95
C GLY A 137 1.14 13.87 -15.28
N ASN A 138 0.44 14.89 -14.77
CA ASN A 138 1.05 16.09 -14.18
C ASN A 138 1.40 15.93 -12.70
N ARG A 139 0.90 14.88 -12.04
CA ARG A 139 1.18 14.59 -10.63
C ARG A 139 2.65 14.29 -10.47
N ARG A 140 3.30 14.87 -9.44
CA ARG A 140 4.71 14.60 -9.16
C ARG A 140 4.87 13.54 -8.08
N PHE A 141 5.93 12.75 -8.23
CA PHE A 141 6.45 11.93 -7.14
C PHE A 141 7.16 12.82 -6.12
N GLY A 142 6.89 12.62 -4.84
CA GLY A 142 7.61 13.27 -3.76
C GLY A 142 8.84 12.48 -3.32
N ARG A 143 9.50 12.96 -2.26
CA ARG A 143 10.66 12.28 -1.67
C ARG A 143 10.21 10.99 -0.98
N ALA A 144 10.78 9.86 -1.39
CA ALA A 144 10.50 8.56 -0.79
C ALA A 144 11.06 8.45 0.64
N ARG A 145 10.42 7.63 1.47
CA ARG A 145 10.81 7.34 2.85
C ARG A 145 10.88 5.83 3.07
N LEU A 146 12.06 5.32 3.40
CA LEU A 146 12.20 3.96 3.90
C LEU A 146 11.84 3.96 5.39
N TRP A 147 10.92 3.10 5.80
CA TRP A 147 10.36 3.07 7.15
C TRP A 147 10.26 1.65 7.67
N THR A 148 10.60 1.51 8.95
CA THR A 148 10.34 0.34 9.80
C THR A 148 9.63 0.88 11.05
N PRO A 149 8.56 0.23 11.54
CA PRO A 149 7.87 0.69 12.73
C PRO A 149 8.82 0.72 13.93
N SER A 150 8.80 1.81 14.70
CA SER A 150 9.43 1.85 16.02
C SER A 150 8.74 0.91 17.00
N ALA A 151 9.32 0.69 18.19
CA ALA A 151 8.67 -0.08 19.25
C ALA A 151 7.26 0.46 19.56
N THR A 152 7.14 1.76 19.84
CA THR A 152 5.84 2.41 20.09
C THR A 152 4.86 2.29 18.91
N GLN A 153 5.34 2.40 17.67
CA GLN A 153 4.48 2.20 16.50
C GLN A 153 4.03 0.74 16.38
N THR A 154 4.91 -0.21 16.71
CA THR A 154 4.62 -1.65 16.73
C THR A 154 3.55 -1.95 17.78
N ASP A 155 3.66 -1.42 19.00
CA ASP A 155 2.69 -1.61 20.08
C ASP A 155 1.29 -1.08 19.67
N LEU A 156 1.25 0.09 19.02
CA LEU A 156 0.00 0.65 18.52
C LEU A 156 -0.62 -0.19 17.40
N LEU A 157 0.21 -0.73 16.49
CA LEU A 157 -0.26 -1.58 15.41
C LEU A 157 -0.79 -2.90 15.97
N GLN A 158 -0.09 -3.48 16.95
CA GLN A 158 -0.49 -4.71 17.63
C GLN A 158 -1.82 -4.53 18.35
N ALA A 159 -1.95 -3.51 19.20
CA ALA A 159 -3.17 -3.27 19.97
C ALA A 159 -4.39 -3.07 19.05
N ASP A 160 -4.26 -2.25 18.00
CA ASP A 160 -5.36 -2.09 17.04
C ASP A 160 -5.66 -3.39 16.28
N TRP A 161 -4.63 -4.18 15.93
CA TRP A 161 -4.82 -5.44 15.23
C TRP A 161 -5.56 -6.47 16.12
N GLU A 162 -5.17 -6.60 17.38
CA GLU A 162 -5.79 -7.49 18.37
C GLU A 162 -7.26 -7.12 18.60
N ASP A 163 -7.56 -5.82 18.79
CA ASP A 163 -8.93 -5.33 18.96
C ASP A 163 -9.81 -5.63 17.72
N LEU A 164 -9.27 -5.38 16.52
CA LEU A 164 -10.01 -5.55 15.27
C LEU A 164 -10.23 -7.03 14.92
N ILE A 165 -9.23 -7.89 15.13
CA ILE A 165 -9.34 -9.34 14.92
C ILE A 165 -10.22 -9.98 15.99
N GLY A 166 -10.09 -9.58 17.25
CA GLY A 166 -10.92 -10.07 18.35
C GLY A 166 -12.41 -9.79 18.12
N ALA A 167 -12.74 -8.61 17.62
CA ALA A 167 -14.10 -8.27 17.22
C ALA A 167 -14.63 -9.20 16.10
N LEU A 168 -13.81 -9.47 15.08
CA LEU A 168 -14.18 -10.39 14.00
C LEU A 168 -14.35 -11.83 14.50
N GLY A 169 -13.49 -12.29 15.41
CA GLY A 169 -13.58 -13.60 16.06
C GLY A 169 -14.87 -13.74 16.88
N ALA A 170 -15.33 -12.66 17.49
CA ALA A 170 -16.63 -12.58 18.16
C ALA A 170 -17.84 -12.41 17.21
N GLY A 171 -17.64 -12.56 15.88
CA GLY A 171 -18.70 -12.43 14.88
C GLY A 171 -19.14 -10.99 14.59
N ARG A 172 -18.44 -9.97 15.12
CA ARG A 172 -18.77 -8.56 14.94
C ARG A 172 -17.84 -7.90 13.94
N VAL A 173 -18.39 -7.36 12.86
CA VAL A 173 -17.61 -6.56 11.89
C VAL A 173 -17.34 -5.16 12.49
N PRO A 174 -16.07 -4.77 12.71
CA PRO A 174 -15.74 -3.43 13.19
C PRO A 174 -16.19 -2.34 12.21
N SER A 175 -16.64 -1.23 12.75
CA SER A 175 -16.91 0.00 12.01
C SER A 175 -15.62 0.65 11.50
N ALA A 176 -15.73 1.55 10.52
CA ALA A 176 -14.58 2.28 10.00
C ALA A 176 -13.93 3.26 11.01
N HIS A 177 -14.59 3.51 12.14
CA HIS A 177 -14.12 4.42 13.19
C HIS A 177 -13.28 3.72 14.27
N GLU A 178 -13.34 2.39 14.35
CA GLU A 178 -12.55 1.59 15.28
C GLU A 178 -11.06 1.54 14.88
N GLY A 179 -10.18 1.45 15.88
CA GLY A 179 -8.72 1.49 15.74
C GLY A 179 -8.11 2.91 15.68
N LYS A 180 -6.98 3.10 16.36
CA LYS A 180 -6.29 4.38 16.53
C LYS A 180 -5.48 4.77 15.29
N ILE A 181 -4.74 3.86 14.72
CA ILE A 181 -3.85 4.05 13.56
C ILE A 181 -4.16 3.07 12.42
N LEU A 182 -4.78 1.95 12.73
CA LEU A 182 -5.21 0.91 11.81
C LEU A 182 -6.75 0.85 11.79
N GLN A 183 -7.32 0.38 10.68
CA GLN A 183 -8.75 0.18 10.55
C GLN A 183 -9.10 -0.92 9.55
N LEU A 184 -10.31 -1.46 9.65
CA LEU A 184 -10.87 -2.37 8.65
C LEU A 184 -11.76 -1.63 7.66
N ARG A 185 -11.62 -1.94 6.38
CA ARG A 185 -12.54 -1.45 5.35
C ARG A 185 -12.85 -2.55 4.31
N PRO A 186 -14.02 -2.49 3.66
CA PRO A 186 -14.34 -3.38 2.55
C PRO A 186 -13.32 -3.27 1.41
N LYS A 187 -12.80 -4.41 0.96
CA LYS A 187 -11.86 -4.54 -0.16
C LYS A 187 -12.44 -5.49 -1.22
N ALA A 188 -13.44 -5.03 -1.97
CA ALA A 188 -14.00 -5.79 -3.09
C ALA A 188 -13.65 -5.16 -4.45
N ALA A 189 -13.46 -5.99 -5.48
CA ALA A 189 -13.32 -5.54 -6.87
C ALA A 189 -14.64 -4.93 -7.40
N ASN A 190 -15.75 -5.33 -6.80
CA ASN A 190 -17.13 -4.95 -7.10
C ASN A 190 -17.99 -5.15 -5.82
N ARG A 191 -19.06 -4.37 -5.63
CA ARG A 191 -19.96 -4.46 -4.44
C ARG A 191 -20.62 -5.85 -4.22
N LYS A 192 -20.44 -6.80 -5.13
CA LYS A 192 -20.97 -8.17 -5.10
C LYS A 192 -19.96 -9.22 -4.64
N GLY A 193 -18.68 -8.89 -4.51
CA GLY A 193 -17.67 -9.85 -4.06
C GLY A 193 -17.93 -10.23 -2.60
N ARG A 194 -18.29 -11.50 -2.36
CA ARG A 194 -18.49 -12.03 -1.02
C ARG A 194 -17.35 -13.01 -0.68
N ALA A 195 -16.95 -13.07 0.57
CA ALA A 195 -15.98 -13.99 1.14
C ALA A 195 -16.60 -14.72 2.35
N LEU A 196 -16.15 -15.95 2.59
CA LEU A 196 -16.55 -16.72 3.77
C LEU A 196 -16.03 -16.02 5.04
N SER A 197 -16.91 -15.81 6.02
CA SER A 197 -16.65 -15.15 7.30
C SER A 197 -17.34 -15.91 8.43
N PRO A 198 -16.79 -15.92 9.66
CA PRO A 198 -17.52 -16.40 10.83
C PRO A 198 -18.81 -15.61 11.06
N GLY A 199 -19.87 -16.27 11.53
CA GLY A 199 -21.13 -15.69 11.93
C GLY A 199 -21.88 -16.58 12.94
N ASP A 200 -22.98 -16.09 13.50
CA ASP A 200 -23.77 -16.83 14.49
C ASP A 200 -24.29 -18.14 13.88
N GLY A 201 -23.81 -19.27 14.41
CA GLY A 201 -24.24 -20.61 13.99
C GLY A 201 -23.55 -21.19 12.74
N GLY A 202 -22.53 -20.54 12.17
CA GLY A 202 -21.77 -21.09 11.05
C GLY A 202 -21.05 -20.05 10.18
N THR A 203 -20.61 -20.47 9.00
CA THR A 203 -19.92 -19.58 8.05
C THR A 203 -20.93 -18.80 7.20
N ILE A 204 -20.83 -17.46 7.20
CA ILE A 204 -21.66 -16.56 6.40
C ILE A 204 -20.86 -15.93 5.25
N MET A 205 -21.54 -15.44 4.22
CA MET A 205 -20.93 -14.72 3.11
C MET A 205 -20.91 -13.20 3.41
N ALA A 206 -19.75 -12.67 3.81
CA ALA A 206 -19.54 -11.25 4.13
C ALA A 206 -18.73 -10.53 3.04
N LEU A 207 -18.65 -9.19 3.09
CA LEU A 207 -17.75 -8.45 2.21
C LEU A 207 -16.28 -8.72 2.61
N PRO A 208 -15.37 -8.99 1.67
CA PRO A 208 -13.96 -9.17 1.99
C PRO A 208 -13.42 -7.88 2.64
N LEU A 209 -12.75 -8.03 3.78
CA LEU A 209 -12.13 -6.93 4.51
C LEU A 209 -10.63 -6.86 4.22
N GLY A 210 -10.08 -5.66 4.40
CA GLY A 210 -8.65 -5.43 4.41
C GLY A 210 -8.26 -4.46 5.51
N PHE A 211 -7.00 -4.58 5.91
CA PHE A 211 -6.35 -3.64 6.82
C PHE A 211 -5.93 -2.38 6.07
N TYR A 212 -6.16 -1.24 6.70
CA TYR A 212 -5.75 0.07 6.20
C TYR A 212 -5.09 0.88 7.30
N LEU A 213 -3.94 1.48 7.00
CA LEU A 213 -3.36 2.53 7.83
C LEU A 213 -4.12 3.84 7.61
N ARG A 214 -4.47 4.50 8.71
CA ARG A 214 -5.12 5.80 8.68
C ARG A 214 -4.17 6.87 8.14
N ALA A 215 -4.71 7.79 7.35
CA ALA A 215 -3.95 8.91 6.76
C ALA A 215 -3.13 9.67 7.82
N ARG A 216 -3.72 9.91 9.00
CA ARG A 216 -3.04 10.57 10.12
C ARG A 216 -1.78 9.85 10.61
N PHE A 217 -1.76 8.52 10.56
CA PHE A 217 -0.59 7.74 10.95
C PHE A 217 0.46 7.76 9.82
N THR A 218 0.04 7.58 8.57
CA THR A 218 0.96 7.71 7.43
C THR A 218 1.59 9.12 7.37
N ALA A 219 0.87 10.16 7.83
CA ALA A 219 1.42 11.50 7.93
C ALA A 219 2.60 11.58 8.90
N THR A 220 2.57 10.88 10.04
CA THR A 220 3.71 10.85 10.98
C THR A 220 4.92 10.12 10.38
N ILE A 221 4.71 9.19 9.46
CA ILE A 221 5.80 8.53 8.74
C ILE A 221 6.45 9.49 7.73
N LEU A 222 5.63 10.22 6.96
CA LEU A 222 6.12 11.04 5.84
C LEU A 222 6.63 12.43 6.26
N LEU A 223 6.06 13.01 7.30
CA LEU A 223 6.31 14.41 7.68
C LEU A 223 7.28 14.55 8.86
N THR A 224 7.60 13.46 9.57
CA THR A 224 8.61 13.49 10.63
C THR A 224 10.02 13.50 10.01
N PRO A 225 10.89 14.46 10.37
CA PRO A 225 12.27 14.50 9.90
C PRO A 225 13.00 13.17 10.14
N GLU A 226 13.90 12.81 9.21
CA GLU A 226 14.92 11.79 9.50
C GLU A 226 15.82 12.36 10.61
N ASN A 227 15.92 11.70 11.77
CA ASN A 227 17.05 11.94 12.66
C ASN A 227 18.31 11.54 11.87
N ARG A 228 19.16 12.53 11.56
CA ARG A 228 20.45 12.30 10.91
C ARG A 228 21.40 11.60 11.86
#